data_AF-T0ZRG7-F1
#
_entry.id   AF-T0ZRG7-F1
#
_cell.length_a   1.000
_cell.length_b   1.000
_cell.length_c   1.000
_cell.angle_alpha   90.00
_cell.angle_beta   90.00
_cell.angle_gamma   90.00
#
_symmetry.space_group_name_H-M   'P 1'
#
loop_
_entity.id
_entity.type
_entity.pdbx_description
1 polymer ?
#
loop_
_entity_poly.entity_id
_entity_poly.type
_entity_poly.pdbx_seq_one_letter_code
_entity_poly.pdbx_strand_id
1 'polypeptide(L)'
;MIRVILAELERLTNHLHFFAELAKMTTLKVADAQGHWLEERAKQINGILTGSRFLRGILCVGGLRHDLDLSGLHDALEPLERDTRSYLGRLEETRSFLDRLIGTGRLTRAVAFDQGATGPIERASGLDRDLRRDLCYAGYATLHFEVPQQSTGDAWARACIRRDEIRQSLSMIRQCLEKIKPGPVWTDQMHAGPGPLAEGLGWAEGT
;
A
#
# COMPACT_ATOMS: atom_id res chain seq x y z
N MET A 1 2.09 4.18 15.40
CA MET A 1 1.26 3.04 14.95
C MET A 1 0.12 3.48 14.04
N ILE A 2 -0.75 4.41 14.46
CA ILE A 2 -1.89 4.87 13.63
C ILE A 2 -1.46 5.37 12.24
N ARG A 3 -0.35 6.11 12.12
CA ARG A 3 0.17 6.54 10.81
C ARG A 3 0.52 5.38 9.87
N VAL A 4 0.95 4.24 10.42
CA VAL A 4 1.22 3.03 9.62
C VAL A 4 -0.10 2.43 9.13
N ILE A 5 -1.12 2.34 9.99
CA ILE A 5 -2.45 1.89 9.58
C ILE A 5 -2.98 2.75 8.43
N LEU A 6 -2.88 4.07 8.55
CA LEU A 6 -3.32 5.00 7.51
C LEU A 6 -2.54 4.80 6.19
N ALA A 7 -1.22 4.66 6.26
CA ALA A 7 -0.38 4.43 5.08
C ALA A 7 -0.69 3.08 4.40
N GLU A 8 -0.93 2.02 5.18
CA GLU A 8 -1.28 0.70 4.63
C GLU A 8 -2.72 0.64 4.09
N LEU A 9 -3.64 1.43 4.64
CA LEU A 9 -4.99 1.62 4.07
C LEU A 9 -4.94 2.38 2.73
N GLU A 10 -4.11 3.41 2.63
CA GLU A 10 -3.87 4.12 1.36
C GLU A 10 -3.27 3.17 0.33
N ARG A 11 -2.25 2.39 0.73
CA ARG A 11 -1.62 1.36 -0.09
C ARG A 11 -2.61 0.34 -0.62
N LEU A 12 -3.51 -0.15 0.23
CA LEU A 12 -4.59 -1.04 -0.15
C LEU A 12 -5.49 -0.42 -1.23
N THR A 13 -5.94 0.84 -1.05
CA THR A 13 -6.77 1.53 -2.05
C THR A 13 -6.05 1.70 -3.40
N ASN A 14 -4.76 2.05 -3.38
CA ASN A 14 -3.97 2.25 -4.60
C ASN A 14 -3.76 0.93 -5.36
N HIS A 15 -3.51 -0.18 -4.66
CA HIS A 15 -3.37 -1.48 -5.32
C HIS A 15 -4.69 -2.00 -5.90
N LEU A 16 -5.81 -1.81 -5.20
CA LEU A 16 -7.13 -2.16 -5.74
C LEU A 16 -7.46 -1.35 -7.00
N HIS A 17 -7.17 -0.05 -6.99
CA HIS A 17 -7.29 0.81 -8.16
C HIS A 17 -6.42 0.31 -9.32
N PHE A 18 -5.16 -0.04 -9.05
CA PHE A 18 -4.25 -0.61 -10.04
C PHE A 18 -4.82 -1.85 -10.72
N PHE A 19 -5.38 -2.80 -9.97
CA PHE A 19 -5.96 -4.01 -10.55
C PHE A 19 -7.25 -3.73 -11.35
N ALA A 20 -8.07 -2.78 -10.92
CA ALA A 20 -9.25 -2.35 -11.67
C ALA A 20 -8.85 -1.80 -13.06
N GLU A 21 -7.90 -0.86 -13.09
CA GLU A 21 -7.40 -0.29 -14.34
C GLU A 21 -6.65 -1.33 -15.18
N LEU A 22 -5.94 -2.27 -14.57
CA LEU A 22 -5.29 -3.37 -15.29
C LEU A 22 -6.32 -4.30 -15.96
N ALA A 23 -7.42 -4.63 -15.28
CA ALA A 23 -8.53 -5.39 -15.83
C ALA A 23 -9.20 -4.64 -17.01
N LYS A 24 -9.37 -3.32 -16.89
CA LYS A 24 -9.88 -2.47 -17.96
C LYS A 24 -8.98 -2.45 -19.19
N MET A 25 -7.66 -2.30 -19.01
CA MET A 25 -6.67 -2.31 -20.11
C MET A 25 -6.55 -3.68 -20.79
N THR A 26 -6.98 -4.74 -20.11
CA THR A 26 -7.09 -6.10 -20.66
C THR A 26 -8.49 -6.44 -21.15
N THR A 27 -9.38 -5.44 -21.25
CA THR A 27 -10.76 -5.52 -21.77
C THR A 27 -11.72 -6.38 -20.94
N LEU A 28 -11.38 -6.68 -19.69
CA LEU A 28 -12.22 -7.46 -18.77
C LEU A 28 -13.20 -6.55 -18.03
N LYS A 29 -14.27 -6.12 -18.72
CA LYS A 29 -15.26 -5.14 -18.20
C LYS A 29 -15.89 -5.52 -16.85
N VAL A 30 -16.19 -6.80 -16.63
CA VAL A 30 -16.78 -7.25 -15.36
C VAL A 30 -15.76 -7.16 -14.22
N ALA A 31 -14.50 -7.52 -14.50
CA ALA A 31 -13.43 -7.45 -13.52
C ALA A 31 -12.99 -5.99 -13.23
N ASP A 32 -13.04 -5.12 -14.23
CA ASP A 32 -12.87 -3.67 -14.09
C ASP A 32 -13.90 -3.10 -13.09
N ALA A 33 -15.20 -3.29 -13.37
CA ALA A 33 -16.28 -2.83 -12.50
C ALA A 33 -16.17 -3.39 -11.07
N GLN A 34 -15.82 -4.66 -10.94
CA GLN A 34 -15.62 -5.27 -9.62
C GLN A 34 -14.40 -4.71 -8.87
N GLY A 35 -13.29 -4.44 -9.57
CA GLY A 35 -12.10 -3.84 -8.99
C GLY A 35 -12.40 -2.45 -8.42
N HIS A 36 -13.07 -1.60 -9.19
CA HIS A 36 -13.49 -0.27 -8.72
C HIS A 36 -14.51 -0.33 -7.58
N TRP A 37 -15.37 -1.35 -7.53
CA TRP A 37 -16.25 -1.57 -6.39
C TRP A 37 -15.48 -1.94 -5.11
N LEU A 38 -14.45 -2.78 -5.21
CA LEU A 38 -13.58 -3.10 -4.07
C LEU A 38 -12.77 -1.87 -3.61
N GLU A 39 -12.21 -1.13 -4.56
CA GLU A 39 -11.55 0.15 -4.30
C GLU A 39 -12.48 1.11 -3.55
N GLU A 40 -13.74 1.21 -3.97
CA GLU A 40 -14.73 2.07 -3.34
C GLU A 40 -15.06 1.63 -1.92
N ARG A 41 -15.20 0.32 -1.67
CA ARG A 41 -15.40 -0.20 -0.32
C ARG A 41 -14.22 0.12 0.60
N ALA A 42 -12.99 -0.01 0.11
CA ALA A 42 -11.81 0.40 0.86
C ALA A 42 -11.84 1.92 1.18
N LYS A 43 -12.23 2.76 0.22
CA LYS A 43 -12.43 4.21 0.45
C LYS A 43 -13.55 4.52 1.46
N GLN A 44 -14.61 3.73 1.48
CA GLN A 44 -15.69 3.88 2.46
C GLN A 44 -15.21 3.56 3.88
N ILE A 45 -14.39 2.51 4.05
CA ILE A 45 -13.73 2.22 5.33
C ILE A 45 -12.87 3.42 5.77
N ASN A 46 -12.08 3.99 4.86
CA ASN A 46 -11.30 5.21 5.12
C ASN A 46 -12.17 6.40 5.53
N GLY A 47 -13.32 6.55 4.87
CA GLY A 47 -14.30 7.60 5.16
C GLY A 47 -14.94 7.46 6.54
N ILE A 48 -15.32 6.24 6.95
CA ILE A 48 -15.84 5.97 8.29
C ILE A 48 -14.77 6.25 9.34
N LEU A 49 -13.52 5.81 9.07
CA LEU A 49 -12.42 5.94 10.02
C LEU A 49 -11.98 7.40 10.22
N THR A 50 -11.85 8.17 9.14
CA THR A 50 -11.16 9.48 9.17
C THR A 50 -12.04 10.67 8.79
N GLY A 51 -13.29 10.44 8.39
CA GLY A 51 -14.15 11.45 7.77
C GLY A 51 -13.78 11.78 6.32
N SER A 52 -12.73 11.17 5.76
CA SER A 52 -12.30 11.39 4.38
C SER A 52 -12.07 10.06 3.65
N ARG A 53 -12.73 9.89 2.50
CA ARG A 53 -12.51 8.74 1.62
C ARG A 53 -11.07 8.60 1.11
N PHE A 54 -10.31 9.69 1.16
CA PHE A 54 -8.93 9.80 0.70
C PHE A 54 -7.95 10.07 1.85
N LEU A 55 -8.35 9.82 3.11
CA LEU A 55 -7.51 10.00 4.30
C LEU A 55 -6.94 11.43 4.46
N ARG A 56 -7.59 12.42 3.83
CA ARG A 56 -7.08 13.80 3.80
C ARG A 56 -7.29 14.50 5.14
N GLY A 57 -6.31 15.29 5.52
CA GLY A 57 -6.42 16.22 6.64
C GLY A 57 -6.16 15.61 8.02
N ILE A 58 -5.97 14.29 8.15
CA ILE A 58 -5.74 13.67 9.46
C ILE A 58 -4.32 13.91 10.00
N LEU A 59 -3.30 13.93 9.14
CA LEU A 59 -1.90 14.15 9.56
C LEU A 59 -1.58 15.63 9.75
N CYS A 60 -0.80 15.94 10.78
CA CYS A 60 -0.26 17.27 11.04
C CYS A 60 1.15 17.18 11.65
N VAL A 61 1.86 18.31 11.70
CA VAL A 61 3.13 18.38 12.42
C VAL A 61 2.87 18.07 13.90
N GLY A 62 3.68 17.18 14.47
CA GLY A 62 3.52 16.72 15.85
C GLY A 62 2.55 15.55 16.04
N GLY A 63 1.78 15.10 15.02
CA GLY A 63 0.75 14.10 15.33
C GLY A 63 -0.28 13.79 14.26
N LEU A 64 -1.46 13.48 14.76
CA LEU A 64 -2.74 13.46 14.07
C LEU A 64 -3.58 14.63 14.59
N ARG A 65 -4.50 15.17 13.79
CA ARG A 65 -5.38 16.28 14.20
C ARG A 65 -6.40 15.88 15.27
N HIS A 66 -6.81 14.63 15.26
CA HIS A 66 -7.73 14.03 16.24
C HIS A 66 -7.44 12.53 16.30
N ASP A 67 -7.89 11.89 17.37
CA ASP A 67 -7.77 10.45 17.55
C ASP A 67 -8.80 9.70 16.67
N LEU A 68 -8.57 8.43 16.41
CA LEU A 68 -9.39 7.59 15.54
C LEU A 68 -9.95 6.41 16.33
N ASP A 69 -11.24 6.12 16.15
CA ASP A 69 -11.84 4.88 16.64
C ASP A 69 -11.49 3.72 15.72
N LEU A 70 -10.65 2.81 16.20
CA LEU A 70 -10.17 1.64 15.45
C LEU A 70 -10.95 0.36 15.76
N SER A 71 -11.92 0.39 16.68
CA SER A 71 -12.59 -0.80 17.22
C SER A 71 -13.25 -1.67 16.15
N GLY A 72 -13.83 -1.07 15.11
CA GLY A 72 -14.48 -1.78 14.00
C GLY A 72 -13.60 -2.05 12.78
N LEU A 73 -12.32 -1.64 12.79
CA LEU A 73 -11.48 -1.70 11.58
C LEU A 73 -11.20 -3.14 11.15
N HIS A 74 -10.95 -4.04 12.09
CA HIS A 74 -10.69 -5.46 11.80
C HIS A 74 -11.87 -6.10 11.07
N ASP A 75 -13.06 -5.97 11.65
CA ASP A 75 -14.30 -6.55 11.10
C ASP A 75 -14.68 -5.94 9.76
N ALA A 76 -14.37 -4.65 9.54
CA ALA A 76 -14.61 -3.97 8.28
C ALA A 76 -13.68 -4.47 7.15
N LEU A 77 -12.44 -4.84 7.47
CA LEU A 77 -11.45 -5.32 6.50
C LEU A 77 -11.64 -6.79 6.13
N GLU A 78 -12.16 -7.62 7.03
CA GLU A 78 -12.37 -9.06 6.81
C GLU A 78 -13.16 -9.39 5.52
N PRO A 79 -14.35 -8.81 5.27
CA PRO A 79 -15.08 -9.08 4.03
C PRO A 79 -14.38 -8.48 2.80
N LEU A 80 -13.68 -7.35 2.95
CA LEU A 80 -12.93 -6.74 1.85
C LEU A 80 -11.76 -7.63 1.42
N GLU A 81 -11.01 -8.19 2.38
CA GLU A 81 -9.92 -9.12 2.11
C GLU A 81 -10.42 -10.36 1.37
N ARG A 82 -11.48 -11.00 1.88
CA ARG A 82 -12.07 -12.18 1.25
C ARG A 82 -12.46 -11.92 -0.20
N ASP A 83 -13.17 -10.81 -0.43
CA ASP A 83 -13.68 -10.48 -1.77
C ASP A 83 -12.53 -10.05 -2.71
N THR A 84 -11.50 -9.38 -2.18
CA THR A 84 -10.27 -9.06 -2.90
C THR A 84 -9.52 -10.32 -3.32
N ARG A 85 -9.35 -11.29 -2.43
CA ARG A 85 -8.70 -12.57 -2.74
C ARG A 85 -9.43 -13.32 -3.85
N SER A 86 -10.77 -13.39 -3.78
CA SER A 86 -11.61 -14.00 -4.83
C SER A 86 -11.53 -13.26 -6.17
N TYR A 87 -11.45 -11.93 -6.13
CA TYR A 87 -11.26 -11.10 -7.31
C TYR A 87 -9.91 -11.34 -7.98
N LEU A 88 -8.82 -11.26 -7.21
CA LEU A 88 -7.47 -11.46 -7.73
C LEU A 88 -7.33 -12.89 -8.28
N GLY A 89 -7.77 -13.92 -7.55
CA GLY A 89 -7.70 -15.31 -8.02
C GLY A 89 -8.36 -15.53 -9.39
N ARG A 90 -9.54 -14.93 -9.63
CA ARG A 90 -10.20 -15.01 -10.95
C ARG A 90 -9.42 -14.31 -12.06
N LEU A 91 -8.72 -13.22 -11.76
CA LEU A 91 -7.82 -12.58 -12.74
C LEU A 91 -6.66 -13.50 -13.10
N GLU A 92 -6.06 -14.18 -12.12
CA GLU A 92 -4.93 -15.11 -12.35
C GLU A 92 -5.35 -16.35 -13.14
N GLU A 93 -6.59 -16.81 -12.98
CA GLU A 93 -7.14 -17.94 -13.75
C GLU A 93 -7.54 -17.54 -15.19
N THR A 94 -7.64 -16.24 -15.48
CA THR A 94 -8.09 -15.76 -16.79
C THR A 94 -6.92 -15.74 -17.79
N ARG A 95 -6.89 -16.69 -18.72
CA ARG A 95 -5.79 -16.80 -19.72
C ARG A 95 -5.59 -15.54 -20.56
N SER A 96 -6.66 -14.92 -21.05
CA SER A 96 -6.57 -13.68 -21.84
C SER A 96 -5.99 -12.50 -21.06
N PHE A 97 -6.10 -12.52 -19.73
CA PHE A 97 -5.44 -11.56 -18.84
C PHE A 97 -3.94 -11.81 -18.82
N LEU A 98 -3.54 -13.05 -18.51
CA LEU A 98 -2.15 -13.45 -18.40
C LEU A 98 -1.38 -13.28 -19.71
N ASP A 99 -1.97 -13.66 -20.85
CA ASP A 99 -1.37 -13.57 -22.18
C ASP A 99 -0.97 -12.13 -22.55
N ARG A 100 -1.65 -11.12 -21.99
CA ARG A 100 -1.35 -9.70 -22.24
C ARG A 100 -0.25 -9.16 -21.34
N LEU A 101 0.03 -9.81 -20.21
CA LEU A 101 0.92 -9.31 -19.16
C LEU A 101 2.26 -10.04 -19.11
N ILE A 102 2.24 -11.35 -19.29
CA ILE A 102 3.45 -12.18 -19.25
C ILE A 102 4.33 -11.83 -20.43
N GLY A 103 5.58 -11.46 -20.15
CA GLY A 103 6.55 -11.04 -21.14
C GLY A 103 6.39 -9.61 -21.69
N THR A 104 5.33 -8.89 -21.33
CA THR A 104 5.12 -7.51 -21.77
C THR A 104 5.94 -6.53 -20.94
N GLY A 105 6.70 -5.67 -21.62
CA GLY A 105 7.45 -4.58 -20.98
C GLY A 105 8.48 -5.08 -19.96
N ARG A 106 9.26 -6.11 -20.32
CA ARG A 106 10.33 -6.66 -19.47
C ARG A 106 11.38 -5.58 -19.16
N LEU A 107 11.65 -5.39 -17.88
CA LEU A 107 12.71 -4.53 -17.36
C LEU A 107 13.76 -5.40 -16.68
N THR A 108 15.00 -5.37 -17.16
CA THR A 108 16.07 -6.16 -16.53
C THR A 108 16.55 -5.48 -15.24
N ARG A 109 17.10 -6.26 -14.32
CA ARG A 109 17.68 -5.76 -13.07
C ARG A 109 18.69 -4.63 -13.29
N ALA A 110 19.57 -4.77 -14.28
CA ALA A 110 20.59 -3.77 -14.60
C ALA A 110 19.96 -2.45 -15.06
N VAL A 111 19.01 -2.51 -16.01
CA VAL A 111 18.33 -1.31 -16.51
C VAL A 111 17.48 -0.67 -15.40
N ALA A 112 16.79 -1.47 -14.57
CA ALA A 112 16.04 -0.96 -13.42
C ALA A 112 16.92 -0.16 -12.46
N PHE A 113 18.12 -0.68 -12.18
CA PHE A 113 19.10 -0.01 -11.32
C PHE A 113 19.64 1.27 -11.96
N ASP A 114 20.11 1.18 -13.21
CA ASP A 114 20.74 2.31 -13.92
C ASP A 114 19.77 3.47 -14.18
N GLN A 115 18.47 3.17 -14.35
CA GLN A 115 17.42 4.17 -14.56
C GLN A 115 16.77 4.66 -13.26
N GLY A 116 17.22 4.18 -12.09
CA GLY A 116 16.66 4.60 -10.80
C GLY A 116 15.19 4.22 -10.62
N ALA A 117 14.79 3.04 -11.11
CA ALA A 117 13.45 2.51 -10.83
C ALA A 117 13.28 2.32 -9.31
N THR A 118 12.06 2.55 -8.81
CA THR A 118 11.74 2.44 -7.38
C THR A 118 10.48 1.62 -7.14
N GLY A 119 10.31 1.16 -5.90
CA GLY A 119 9.07 0.56 -5.42
C GLY A 119 8.74 -0.78 -6.10
N PRO A 120 7.47 -1.04 -6.47
CA PRO A 120 7.10 -2.32 -7.07
C PRO A 120 7.79 -2.63 -8.40
N ILE A 121 8.31 -1.61 -9.11
CA ILE A 121 8.95 -1.78 -10.42
C ILE A 121 10.35 -2.38 -10.27
N GLU A 122 11.15 -1.87 -9.33
CA GLU A 122 12.49 -2.41 -9.06
C GLU A 122 12.40 -3.80 -8.41
N ARG A 123 11.44 -4.00 -7.50
CA ARG A 123 11.18 -5.29 -6.85
C ARG A 123 10.71 -6.36 -7.84
N ALA A 124 9.95 -5.97 -8.87
CA ALA A 124 9.57 -6.87 -9.95
C ALA A 124 10.76 -7.30 -10.84
N SER A 125 11.87 -6.56 -10.77
CA SER A 125 13.09 -6.76 -11.56
C SER A 125 14.24 -7.37 -10.73
N GLY A 126 13.97 -7.82 -9.50
CA GLY A 126 14.94 -8.50 -8.63
C GLY A 126 15.83 -7.58 -7.79
N LEU A 127 15.42 -6.35 -7.53
CA LEU A 127 16.08 -5.47 -6.57
C LEU A 127 15.36 -5.56 -5.22
N ASP A 128 16.08 -6.01 -4.19
CA ASP A 128 15.57 -6.17 -2.82
C ASP A 128 15.67 -4.85 -2.05
N ARG A 129 14.71 -3.95 -2.27
CA ARG A 129 14.66 -2.64 -1.61
C ARG A 129 13.25 -2.29 -1.19
N ASP A 130 13.10 -1.87 0.06
CA ASP A 130 11.85 -1.35 0.61
C ASP A 130 12.15 -0.39 1.76
N LEU A 131 11.75 0.87 1.62
CA LEU A 131 12.06 1.90 2.62
C LEU A 131 11.39 1.61 3.98
N ARG A 132 10.31 0.84 4.02
CA ARG A 132 9.65 0.45 5.27
C ARG A 132 10.50 -0.52 6.09
N ARG A 133 11.35 -1.31 5.43
CA ARG A 133 12.28 -2.28 6.05
C ARG A 133 13.70 -1.70 6.19
N ASP A 134 14.21 -1.07 5.14
CA ASP A 134 15.62 -0.70 5.03
C ASP A 134 15.90 0.66 5.68
N LEU A 135 14.95 1.60 5.60
CA LEU A 135 15.02 2.92 6.22
C LEU A 135 13.76 3.19 7.06
N CYS A 136 13.48 2.26 7.98
CA CYS A 136 12.28 2.23 8.82
C CYS A 136 11.89 3.61 9.36
N TYR A 137 10.64 4.00 9.13
CA TYR A 137 10.02 5.22 9.66
C TYR A 137 8.74 4.88 10.43
N ALA A 138 8.23 5.86 11.18
CA ALA A 138 7.02 5.72 12.00
C ALA A 138 7.06 4.49 12.93
N GLY A 139 6.28 3.44 12.63
CA GLY A 139 6.18 2.21 13.45
C GLY A 139 6.66 0.94 12.75
N TYR A 140 7.15 1.02 11.51
CA TYR A 140 7.46 -0.17 10.70
C TYR A 140 8.53 -1.08 11.30
N ALA A 141 9.50 -0.52 12.04
CA ALA A 141 10.56 -1.27 12.70
C ALA A 141 10.06 -2.33 13.72
N THR A 142 8.79 -2.21 14.15
CA THR A 142 8.16 -3.15 15.10
C THR A 142 7.25 -4.17 14.43
N LEU A 143 7.13 -4.17 13.11
CA LEU A 143 6.24 -5.04 12.36
C LEU A 143 7.05 -6.11 11.62
N HIS A 144 6.43 -7.27 11.41
CA HIS A 144 7.03 -8.36 10.63
C HIS A 144 6.25 -8.52 9.34
N PHE A 145 6.93 -8.33 8.20
CA PHE A 145 6.35 -8.51 6.88
C PHE A 145 7.43 -8.97 5.90
N GLU A 146 7.00 -9.62 4.83
CA GLU A 146 7.88 -10.01 3.73
C GLU A 146 7.83 -8.96 2.64
N VAL A 147 8.98 -8.61 2.07
CA VAL A 147 9.06 -7.74 0.89
C VAL A 147 8.92 -8.63 -0.35
N PRO A 148 7.82 -8.55 -1.12
CA PRO A 148 7.66 -9.41 -2.30
C PRO A 148 8.72 -9.09 -3.36
N GLN A 149 9.17 -10.12 -4.07
CA GLN A 149 10.15 -9.99 -5.16
C GLN A 149 9.76 -10.85 -6.34
N GLN A 150 10.13 -10.40 -7.53
CA GLN A 150 10.05 -11.15 -8.78
C GLN A 150 11.31 -10.88 -9.59
N SER A 151 11.57 -11.67 -10.62
CA SER A 151 12.79 -11.56 -11.44
C SER A 151 12.53 -11.34 -12.92
N THR A 152 11.31 -11.55 -13.40
CA THR A 152 11.00 -11.45 -14.84
C THR A 152 10.87 -10.01 -15.35
N GLY A 153 10.60 -9.05 -14.45
CA GLY A 153 10.51 -7.63 -14.76
C GLY A 153 9.40 -7.23 -15.72
N ASP A 154 8.48 -8.14 -16.06
CA ASP A 154 7.35 -7.88 -16.94
C ASP A 154 6.14 -7.30 -16.19
N ALA A 155 5.09 -6.95 -16.94
CA ALA A 155 3.87 -6.41 -16.37
C ALA A 155 3.21 -7.40 -15.37
N TRP A 156 3.32 -8.70 -15.63
CA TRP A 156 2.84 -9.72 -14.71
C TRP A 156 3.62 -9.73 -13.39
N ALA A 157 4.96 -9.69 -13.42
CA ALA A 157 5.74 -9.56 -12.19
C ALA A 157 5.36 -8.34 -11.36
N ARG A 158 5.16 -7.18 -12.01
CA ARG A 158 4.70 -5.96 -11.32
C ARG A 158 3.30 -6.10 -10.70
N ALA A 159 2.42 -6.89 -11.31
CA ALA A 159 1.12 -7.21 -10.74
C ALA A 159 1.23 -8.16 -9.53
N CYS A 160 2.07 -9.21 -9.61
CA CYS A 160 2.32 -10.13 -8.51
C CYS A 160 2.85 -9.40 -7.26
N ILE A 161 3.79 -8.47 -7.42
CA ILE A 161 4.29 -7.66 -6.29
C ILE A 161 3.14 -6.94 -5.59
N ARG A 162 2.28 -6.23 -6.33
CA ARG A 162 1.16 -5.47 -5.76
C ARG A 162 0.11 -6.36 -5.12
N ARG A 163 -0.17 -7.53 -5.69
CA ARG A 163 -1.05 -8.55 -5.07
C ARG A 163 -0.50 -8.97 -3.71
N ASP A 164 0.79 -9.28 -3.65
CA ASP A 164 1.42 -9.75 -2.42
C ASP A 164 1.53 -8.61 -1.39
N GLU A 165 1.74 -7.38 -1.83
CA GLU A 165 1.71 -6.18 -0.97
C GLU A 165 0.33 -5.94 -0.36
N ILE A 166 -0.79 -6.23 -1.04
CA ILE A 166 -2.14 -6.20 -0.43
C ILE A 166 -2.19 -7.12 0.80
N ARG A 167 -1.71 -8.35 0.67
CA ARG A 167 -1.66 -9.33 1.78
C ARG A 167 -0.79 -8.82 2.93
N GLN A 168 0.38 -8.27 2.63
CA GLN A 168 1.29 -7.72 3.64
C GLN A 168 0.70 -6.49 4.34
N SER A 169 0.01 -5.62 3.59
CA SER A 169 -0.65 -4.42 4.13
C SER A 169 -1.71 -4.81 5.16
N LEU A 170 -2.58 -5.77 4.82
CA LEU A 170 -3.62 -6.27 5.73
C LEU A 170 -3.03 -6.95 6.96
N SER A 171 -1.95 -7.73 6.81
CA SER A 171 -1.23 -8.32 7.94
C SER A 171 -0.63 -7.24 8.86
N MET A 172 0.02 -6.23 8.30
CA MET A 172 0.60 -5.13 9.07
C MET A 172 -0.47 -4.33 9.81
N ILE A 173 -1.62 -4.06 9.20
CA ILE A 173 -2.75 -3.41 9.88
C ILE A 173 -3.19 -4.21 11.10
N ARG A 174 -3.35 -5.54 10.98
CA ARG A 174 -3.69 -6.41 12.12
C ARG A 174 -2.65 -6.36 13.22
N GLN A 175 -1.36 -6.46 12.88
CA GLN A 175 -0.27 -6.33 13.85
C GLN A 175 -0.26 -4.95 14.54
N CYS A 176 -0.57 -3.89 13.80
CA CYS A 176 -0.71 -2.55 14.36
C CYS A 176 -1.85 -2.46 15.38
N LEU A 177 -3.00 -3.08 15.09
CA LEU A 177 -4.16 -3.11 15.98
C LEU A 177 -3.86 -3.88 17.28
N GLU A 178 -3.09 -4.96 17.22
CA GLU A 178 -2.66 -5.72 18.41
C GLU A 178 -1.65 -4.96 19.29
N LYS A 179 -0.79 -4.14 18.67
CA LYS A 179 0.31 -3.45 19.35
C LYS A 179 -0.02 -2.04 19.81
N ILE A 180 -1.15 -1.48 19.38
CA ILE A 180 -1.50 -0.10 19.71
C ILE A 180 -1.74 0.04 21.22
N LYS A 181 -1.21 1.12 21.78
CA LYS A 181 -1.41 1.48 23.19
C LYS A 181 -2.17 2.81 23.25
N PRO A 182 -3.08 3.00 24.20
CA PRO A 182 -3.69 4.30 24.45
C PRO A 182 -2.63 5.37 24.71
N GLY A 183 -2.86 6.58 24.21
CA GLY A 183 -1.95 7.70 24.43
C GLY A 183 -2.31 8.92 23.57
N PRO A 184 -1.62 10.05 23.80
CA PRO A 184 -1.84 11.25 23.00
C PRO A 184 -1.46 11.01 21.53
N VAL A 185 -2.30 11.47 20.61
CA VAL A 185 -2.06 11.39 19.17
C VAL A 185 -1.36 12.61 18.58
N TRP A 186 -1.18 13.65 19.39
CA TRP A 186 -0.55 14.91 19.03
C TRP A 186 0.33 15.43 20.17
N THR A 187 1.42 16.10 19.82
CA THR A 187 2.29 16.81 20.76
C THR A 187 2.47 18.26 20.34
N ASP A 188 2.40 19.16 21.32
CA ASP A 188 2.73 20.59 21.21
C ASP A 188 4.22 20.87 21.42
N GLN A 189 4.99 19.86 21.85
CA GLN A 189 6.43 19.92 22.03
C GLN A 189 7.13 19.97 20.67
N MET A 190 7.02 21.10 19.98
CA MET A 190 7.92 21.42 18.89
C MET A 190 9.28 21.73 19.51
N HIS A 191 10.28 20.90 19.20
CA HIS A 191 11.67 21.29 19.44
C HIS A 191 11.91 22.67 18.82
N ALA A 192 12.71 23.51 19.48
CA ALA A 192 13.11 24.81 18.95
C ALA A 192 13.43 24.63 17.46
N GLY A 193 12.66 25.32 16.61
CA GLY A 193 12.74 25.17 15.16
C GLY A 193 14.20 25.30 14.74
N PRO A 194 14.61 24.57 13.70
CA PRO A 194 16.02 24.47 13.41
C PRO A 194 16.55 25.87 13.08
N GLY A 195 17.80 26.16 13.46
CA GLY A 195 18.38 27.50 13.38
C GLY A 195 18.35 28.08 11.96
N PRO A 196 18.64 29.38 11.81
CA PRO A 196 18.75 29.97 10.47
C PRO A 196 19.79 29.16 9.67
N LEU A 197 19.39 28.65 8.49
CA LEU A 197 20.16 27.77 7.58
C LEU A 197 20.10 26.25 7.85
N ALA A 198 18.99 25.73 8.34
CA ALA A 198 18.82 24.28 8.46
C ALA A 198 18.13 23.62 7.25
N GLU A 199 18.52 22.39 6.96
CA GLU A 199 17.97 21.54 5.91
C GLU A 199 17.43 20.23 6.49
N GLY A 200 16.45 19.63 5.83
CA GLY A 200 15.85 18.36 6.24
C GLY A 200 15.50 17.49 5.05
N LEU A 201 15.77 16.19 5.17
CA LEU A 201 15.41 15.18 4.17
C LEU A 201 14.49 14.16 4.82
N GLY A 202 13.45 13.75 4.08
CA GLY A 202 12.51 12.70 4.50
C GLY A 202 12.22 11.75 3.35
N TRP A 203 11.87 10.53 3.69
CA TRP A 203 11.52 9.48 2.73
C TRP A 203 10.29 8.72 3.21
N ALA A 204 9.55 8.15 2.25
CA ALA A 204 8.43 7.27 2.49
C ALA A 204 8.28 6.32 1.30
N GLU A 205 7.84 5.09 1.55
CA GLU A 205 7.61 4.10 0.50
C GLU A 205 6.30 4.41 -0.23
N GLY A 206 6.39 4.79 -1.51
CA GLY A 206 5.24 4.95 -2.41
C GLY A 206 4.65 3.62 -2.88
N THR A 207 3.63 3.70 -3.74
CA THR A 207 2.88 2.56 -4.31
C THR A 207 2.61 2.74 -5.79
#